data_AF-Q7X1F2-F1
#
_entry.id   AF-Q7X1F2-F1
#
_cell.length_a   1.000
_cell.length_b   1.000
_cell.length_c   1.000
_cell.angle_alpha   90.00
_cell.angle_beta   90.00
_cell.angle_gamma   90.00
#
_symmetry.space_group_name_H-M   'P 1'
#
loop_
_entity.id
_entity.type
_entity.pdbx_description
1 polymer ?
#
loop_
_entity_poly.entity_id
_entity_poly.type
_entity_poly.pdbx_seq_one_letter_code
_entity_poly.pdbx_strand_id
1 'polypeptide(L)'
;MIPESQVLRNPLYRKELENVTPPGGVYVHIAGVDIVRVSEEVFYVLEDNLRTPSGASYMLENRSMMMRLFPEVFDLMNIAPVDHYPQTLLHTLQDLVRSKDDRESPCTVLLTPGVYNSAYFEHAFLAEQMGVELVEGQDLFVQNDKVYMRTTQGSQRVDIIYRRIDDDFLDPKAFRKDSLIGVPGLADAYRAGNVLLANALGTGVADDKSTYTYVPEMISFYLGEKPLLKNVDTYCYQKRMTSSMVLGSYWP
;
A
#
# COMPACT_ATOMS: atom_id res chain seq x y z
N MET A 1 13.99 11.92 -16.26
CA MET A 1 12.65 12.52 -16.47
C MET A 1 11.75 11.49 -17.11
N ILE A 2 10.53 11.33 -16.59
CA ILE A 2 9.54 10.35 -17.07
C ILE A 2 8.70 11.03 -18.17
N PRO A 3 8.45 10.37 -19.32
CA PRO A 3 7.58 10.94 -20.34
C PRO A 3 6.16 11.16 -19.80
N GLU A 4 5.60 12.34 -20.04
CA GLU A 4 4.23 12.70 -19.61
C GLU A 4 3.20 11.65 -20.05
N SER A 5 3.30 11.17 -21.30
CA SER A 5 2.40 10.15 -21.84
C SER A 5 2.46 8.82 -21.09
N GLN A 6 3.60 8.50 -20.45
CA GLN A 6 3.75 7.28 -19.65
C GLN A 6 2.90 7.34 -18.38
N VAL A 7 2.81 8.54 -17.77
CA VAL A 7 2.08 8.77 -16.53
C VAL A 7 0.61 9.00 -16.85
N LEU A 8 0.28 9.99 -17.68
CA LEU A 8 -1.10 10.44 -17.88
C LEU A 8 -1.98 9.44 -18.66
N ARG A 9 -1.38 8.49 -19.39
CA ARG A 9 -2.11 7.41 -20.07
C ARG A 9 -2.08 6.09 -19.31
N ASN A 10 -1.42 6.05 -18.14
CA ASN A 10 -1.40 4.85 -17.32
C ASN A 10 -2.81 4.58 -16.78
N PRO A 11 -3.38 3.37 -16.93
CA PRO A 11 -4.69 3.06 -16.37
C PRO A 11 -4.74 3.16 -14.84
N LEU A 12 -3.59 3.11 -14.17
CA LEU A 12 -3.46 3.29 -12.72
C LEU A 12 -3.29 4.77 -12.31
N TYR A 13 -3.15 5.68 -13.27
CA TYR A 13 -3.23 7.13 -13.00
C TYR A 13 -4.69 7.53 -12.77
N ARG A 14 -4.97 8.07 -11.59
CA ARG A 14 -6.32 8.48 -11.19
C ARG A 14 -6.51 9.97 -11.41
N LYS A 15 -7.12 10.33 -12.53
CA LYS A 15 -7.40 11.73 -12.87
C LYS A 15 -8.34 12.40 -11.84
N GLU A 16 -9.19 11.60 -11.21
CA GLU A 16 -10.08 12.00 -10.12
C GLU A 16 -9.33 12.56 -8.90
N LEU A 17 -8.03 12.29 -8.79
CA LEU A 17 -7.17 12.68 -7.68
C LEU A 17 -6.12 13.74 -8.07
N GLU A 18 -6.23 14.31 -9.28
CA GLU A 18 -5.32 15.35 -9.73
C GLU A 18 -5.42 16.57 -8.80
N ASN A 19 -4.28 17.08 -8.35
CA ASN A 19 -4.16 18.16 -7.35
C ASN A 19 -4.74 17.83 -5.96
N VAL A 20 -4.95 16.55 -5.64
CA VAL A 20 -5.33 16.10 -4.29
C VAL A 20 -4.09 15.66 -3.54
N THR A 21 -3.81 16.30 -2.41
CA THR A 21 -2.75 15.89 -1.49
C THR A 21 -3.35 15.03 -0.38
N PRO A 22 -2.87 13.78 -0.15
CA PRO A 22 -3.33 12.96 0.96
C PRO A 22 -3.11 13.68 2.30
N PRO A 23 -3.90 13.37 3.33
CA PRO A 23 -3.57 13.74 4.70
C PRO A 23 -2.12 13.35 5.04
N GLY A 24 -1.34 14.29 5.57
CA GLY A 24 0.08 14.10 5.88
C GLY A 24 1.04 14.13 4.68
N GLY A 25 0.55 14.28 3.44
CA GLY A 25 1.37 14.29 2.23
C GLY A 25 2.01 12.93 1.88
N VAL A 26 1.63 11.87 2.59
CA VAL A 26 2.14 10.51 2.39
C VAL A 26 1.19 9.72 1.50
N TYR A 27 1.70 9.26 0.36
CA TYR A 27 0.92 8.41 -0.56
C TYR A 27 1.08 6.92 -0.21
N VAL A 28 2.33 6.49 -0.02
CA VAL A 28 2.68 5.10 0.26
C VAL A 28 3.07 5.00 1.74
N HIS A 29 2.18 4.45 2.54
CA HIS A 29 2.40 4.23 3.97
C HIS A 29 3.12 2.90 4.21
N ILE A 30 2.84 1.92 3.35
CA ILE A 30 3.46 0.60 3.35
C ILE A 30 3.95 0.33 1.92
N ALA A 31 5.25 0.12 1.76
CA ALA A 31 5.86 -0.28 0.50
C ALA A 31 6.44 -1.69 0.65
N GLY A 32 6.00 -2.62 -0.20
CA GLY A 32 6.67 -3.91 -0.37
C GLY A 32 7.75 -3.78 -1.43
N VAL A 33 9.00 -4.11 -1.12
CA VAL A 33 10.11 -4.04 -2.07
C VAL A 33 10.68 -5.44 -2.24
N ASP A 34 10.49 -6.02 -3.42
CA ASP A 34 10.97 -7.37 -3.72
C ASP A 34 12.44 -7.33 -4.07
N ILE A 35 13.27 -8.00 -3.26
CA ILE A 35 14.73 -7.93 -3.39
C ILE A 35 15.30 -9.34 -3.62
N VAL A 36 16.25 -9.43 -4.56
CA VAL A 36 17.09 -10.62 -4.74
C VAL A 36 18.55 -10.32 -4.48
N ARG A 37 19.26 -11.28 -3.88
CA ARG A 37 20.71 -11.24 -3.68
C ARG A 37 21.37 -12.15 -4.71
N VAL A 38 22.22 -11.60 -5.58
CA VAL A 38 22.91 -12.38 -6.63
C VAL A 38 24.37 -12.70 -6.27
N SER A 39 24.95 -11.95 -5.33
CA SER A 39 26.26 -12.24 -4.74
C SER A 39 26.35 -11.61 -3.34
N GLU A 40 27.46 -11.79 -2.65
CA GLU A 40 27.63 -11.33 -1.27
C GLU A 40 27.26 -9.85 -1.07
N GLU A 41 27.62 -8.97 -2.00
CA GLU A 41 27.39 -7.51 -1.85
C GLU A 41 26.32 -6.97 -2.81
N VAL A 42 25.76 -7.81 -3.68
CA VAL A 42 24.93 -7.35 -4.79
C VAL A 42 23.48 -7.77 -4.59
N PHE A 43 22.64 -6.75 -4.38
CA PHE A 43 21.20 -6.84 -4.30
C PHE A 43 20.54 -6.08 -5.45
N TYR A 44 19.42 -6.62 -5.92
CA TYR A 44 18.58 -5.99 -6.93
C TYR A 44 17.14 -5.91 -6.46
N VAL A 45 16.50 -4.77 -6.69
CA VAL A 45 15.04 -4.63 -6.59
C VAL A 45 14.43 -5.24 -7.85
N LEU A 46 13.49 -6.17 -7.70
CA LEU A 46 12.72 -6.77 -8.78
C LEU A 46 11.45 -5.98 -9.09
N GLU A 47 10.72 -5.61 -8.04
CA GLU A 47 9.40 -4.99 -8.13
C GLU A 47 9.11 -4.18 -6.87
N ASP A 48 8.37 -3.10 -7.04
CA ASP A 48 7.82 -2.29 -5.97
C ASP A 48 6.32 -2.62 -5.87
N ASN A 49 5.79 -2.74 -4.65
CA ASN A 49 4.40 -3.03 -4.36
C ASN A 49 3.83 -1.90 -3.49
N LEU A 50 3.15 -0.93 -4.12
CA LEU A 50 2.74 0.32 -3.49
C LEU A 50 1.21 0.47 -3.39
N ARG A 51 0.45 -0.50 -3.90
CA ARG A 51 -1.01 -0.59 -3.76
C ARG A 51 -1.39 -1.15 -2.40
N THR A 52 -1.65 -2.46 -2.32
CA THR A 52 -2.02 -3.17 -1.09
C THR A 52 -1.05 -4.32 -0.83
N PRO A 53 0.23 -4.04 -0.50
CA PRO A 53 1.23 -5.08 -0.28
C PRO A 53 0.80 -6.04 0.83
N SER A 54 1.12 -7.32 0.64
CA SER A 54 0.85 -8.41 1.59
C SER A 54 2.15 -9.09 2.02
N GLY A 55 2.07 -10.02 2.96
CA GLY A 55 3.22 -10.81 3.43
C GLY A 55 3.58 -10.61 4.90
N ALA A 56 3.11 -9.53 5.53
CA ALA A 56 3.48 -9.19 6.91
C ALA A 56 3.01 -10.25 7.92
N SER A 57 1.83 -10.88 7.71
CA SER A 57 1.37 -11.96 8.59
C SER A 57 2.29 -13.18 8.50
N TYR A 58 2.73 -13.56 7.31
CA TYR A 58 3.67 -14.67 7.13
C TYR A 58 5.00 -14.40 7.83
N MET A 59 5.53 -13.17 7.75
CA MET A 59 6.74 -12.79 8.48
C MET A 59 6.57 -13.02 10.00
N LEU A 60 5.45 -12.56 10.56
CA LEU A 60 5.15 -12.66 11.99
C LEU A 60 4.92 -14.11 12.42
N GLU A 61 4.10 -14.87 11.69
CA GLU A 61 3.80 -16.27 11.96
C GLU A 61 5.03 -17.16 11.81
N ASN A 62 5.85 -16.95 10.77
CA ASN A 62 7.09 -17.69 10.60
C ASN A 62 8.03 -17.45 11.78
N ARG A 63 8.13 -16.21 12.27
CA ARG A 63 8.94 -15.91 13.47
C ARG A 63 8.40 -16.64 14.69
N SER A 64 7.10 -16.52 14.95
CA SER A 64 6.43 -17.16 16.08
C SER A 64 6.64 -18.68 16.07
N MET A 65 6.47 -19.30 14.90
CA MET A 65 6.65 -20.74 14.73
C MET A 65 8.10 -21.17 14.94
N MET A 66 9.08 -20.41 14.42
CA MET A 66 10.50 -20.71 14.62
C MET A 66 10.90 -20.61 16.10
N MET A 67 10.43 -19.60 16.82
CA MET A 67 10.68 -19.47 18.26
C MET A 67 10.07 -20.62 19.06
N ARG A 68 8.91 -21.14 18.62
CA ARG A 68 8.24 -22.27 19.26
C ARG A 68 8.94 -23.61 18.98
N LEU A 69 9.39 -23.83 17.75
CA LEU A 69 9.98 -25.09 17.32
C LEU A 69 11.46 -25.23 17.65
N PHE A 70 12.20 -24.11 17.64
CA PHE A 70 13.66 -24.08 17.83
C PHE A 70 14.09 -22.96 18.78
N PRO A 71 13.56 -22.90 20.01
CA PRO A 71 13.88 -21.84 20.97
C PRO A 71 15.39 -21.67 21.21
N GLU A 72 16.15 -22.78 21.20
CA GLU A 72 17.60 -22.78 21.41
C GLU A 72 18.38 -21.97 20.36
N VAL A 73 17.86 -21.83 19.13
CA VAL A 73 18.48 -20.99 18.10
C VAL A 73 18.42 -19.51 18.49
N PHE A 74 17.33 -19.10 19.14
CA PHE A 74 17.12 -17.72 19.59
C PHE A 74 17.91 -17.39 20.85
N ASP A 75 18.28 -18.39 21.65
CA ASP A 75 19.21 -18.20 22.78
C ASP A 75 20.66 -18.04 22.30
N LEU A 76 21.02 -18.69 21.19
CA LEU A 76 22.39 -18.68 20.65
C LEU A 76 22.67 -17.49 19.72
N MET A 77 21.65 -16.93 19.08
CA MET A 77 21.79 -15.86 18.09
C MET A 77 21.04 -14.61 18.55
N ASN A 78 21.65 -13.43 18.34
CA ASN A 78 20.99 -12.15 18.61
C ASN A 78 20.02 -11.77 17.47
N ILE A 79 18.87 -12.42 17.41
CA ILE A 79 17.84 -12.20 16.37
C ILE A 79 16.94 -11.03 16.79
N ALA A 80 16.88 -9.98 15.96
CA ALA A 80 16.03 -8.81 16.24
C ALA A 80 14.52 -9.17 16.20
N PRO A 81 13.69 -8.61 17.12
CA PRO A 81 12.25 -8.86 17.16
C PRO A 81 11.54 -8.22 15.95
N VAL A 82 10.36 -8.74 15.60
CA VAL A 82 9.52 -8.24 14.49
C VAL A 82 8.04 -8.09 14.88
N ASP A 83 7.65 -8.56 16.05
CA ASP A 83 6.30 -8.58 16.62
C ASP A 83 5.71 -7.18 16.86
N HIS A 84 6.56 -6.16 17.01
CA HIS A 84 6.15 -4.76 17.16
C HIS A 84 5.64 -4.11 15.85
N TYR A 85 5.70 -4.80 14.72
CA TYR A 85 5.32 -4.25 13.41
C TYR A 85 3.88 -3.69 13.35
N PRO A 86 2.82 -4.43 13.75
CA PRO A 86 1.44 -3.94 13.59
C PRO A 86 1.17 -2.67 14.42
N GLN A 87 1.73 -2.60 15.62
CA GLN A 87 1.59 -1.49 16.56
C GLN A 87 2.36 -0.27 16.06
N THR A 88 3.55 -0.48 15.50
CA THR A 88 4.34 0.58 14.86
C THR A 88 3.58 1.16 13.66
N LEU A 89 2.96 0.30 12.84
CA LEU A 89 2.12 0.73 11.73
C LEU A 89 0.93 1.55 12.23
N LEU A 90 0.18 1.05 13.22
CA LEU A 90 -0.97 1.78 13.78
C LEU A 90 -0.57 3.16 14.31
N HIS A 91 0.48 3.24 15.13
CA HIS A 91 0.97 4.50 15.67
C HIS A 91 1.39 5.47 14.57
N THR A 92 2.12 4.99 13.56
CA THR A 92 2.54 5.80 12.41
C THR A 92 1.32 6.40 11.69
N LEU A 93 0.26 5.61 11.46
CA LEU A 93 -0.96 6.11 10.82
C LEU A 93 -1.71 7.11 11.71
N GLN A 94 -1.78 6.86 13.02
CA GLN A 94 -2.45 7.75 13.98
C GLN A 94 -1.74 9.09 14.10
N ASP A 95 -0.40 9.11 14.11
CA ASP A 95 0.38 10.34 14.25
C ASP A 95 0.21 11.29 13.05
N LEU A 96 0.03 10.74 11.84
CA LEU A 96 -0.32 11.53 10.65
C LEU A 96 -1.63 12.30 10.80
N VAL A 97 -2.60 11.75 11.54
CA VAL A 97 -3.92 12.39 11.75
C VAL A 97 -3.92 13.29 12.99
N ARG A 98 -3.28 12.89 14.09
CA ARG A 98 -3.19 13.68 15.34
C ARG A 98 -2.66 15.09 15.08
N SER A 99 -1.66 15.21 14.21
CA SER A 99 -1.04 16.49 13.84
C SER A 99 -2.01 17.53 13.25
N LYS A 100 -3.20 17.13 12.79
CA LYS A 100 -4.14 18.01 12.08
C LYS A 100 -5.28 18.52 12.94
N ASP A 101 -5.75 17.74 13.91
CA ASP A 101 -7.10 17.88 14.48
C ASP A 101 -7.14 17.80 16.02
N ASP A 102 -5.99 17.76 16.70
CA ASP A 102 -5.84 17.66 18.18
C ASP A 102 -6.66 16.53 18.82
N ARG A 103 -7.01 15.49 18.04
CA ARG A 103 -7.76 14.34 18.55
C ARG A 103 -6.83 13.38 19.27
N GLU A 104 -7.12 13.13 20.54
CA GLU A 104 -6.33 12.23 21.37
C GLU A 104 -6.30 10.78 20.82
N SER A 105 -7.40 10.33 20.20
CA SER A 105 -7.52 8.96 19.68
C SER A 105 -8.27 8.89 18.33
N PRO A 106 -7.56 8.98 17.19
CA PRO A 106 -8.15 8.80 15.87
C PRO A 106 -8.69 7.38 15.69
N CYS A 107 -9.94 7.26 15.25
CA CYS A 107 -10.54 5.94 15.01
C CYS A 107 -9.95 5.32 13.74
N THR A 108 -9.30 4.16 13.90
CA THR A 108 -8.69 3.38 12.81
C THR A 108 -9.47 2.09 12.58
N VAL A 109 -9.70 1.74 11.32
CA VAL A 109 -10.32 0.47 10.92
C VAL A 109 -9.52 -0.16 9.77
N LEU A 110 -9.61 -1.48 9.62
CA LEU A 110 -9.07 -2.22 8.49
C LEU A 110 -10.21 -2.63 7.55
N LEU A 111 -10.23 -2.06 6.34
CA LEU A 111 -11.26 -2.34 5.33
C LEU A 111 -10.87 -3.54 4.47
N THR A 112 -11.67 -4.60 4.52
CA THR A 112 -11.45 -5.86 3.80
C THR A 112 -12.52 -6.10 2.73
N PRO A 113 -12.19 -6.76 1.60
CA PRO A 113 -13.18 -7.21 0.61
C PRO A 113 -14.03 -8.41 1.08
N GLY A 114 -13.74 -8.95 2.28
CA GLY A 114 -14.48 -10.06 2.89
C GLY A 114 -13.83 -11.44 2.71
N VAL A 115 -14.49 -12.46 3.27
CA VAL A 115 -13.96 -13.83 3.48
C VAL A 115 -13.56 -14.57 2.19
N TYR A 116 -14.06 -14.15 1.04
CA TYR A 116 -13.78 -14.79 -0.24
C TYR A 116 -12.49 -14.31 -0.90
N ASN A 117 -11.77 -13.38 -0.28
CA ASN A 117 -10.44 -12.96 -0.72
C ASN A 117 -9.36 -13.88 -0.15
N SER A 118 -8.38 -14.27 -0.99
CA SER A 118 -7.30 -15.19 -0.59
C SER A 118 -6.42 -14.66 0.55
N ALA A 119 -6.32 -13.34 0.72
CA ALA A 119 -5.55 -12.70 1.78
C ALA A 119 -6.40 -12.36 3.02
N TYR A 120 -7.68 -12.78 3.09
CA TYR A 120 -8.56 -12.43 4.21
C TYR A 120 -8.00 -12.83 5.58
N PHE A 121 -7.32 -13.97 5.68
CA PHE A 121 -6.62 -14.37 6.90
C PHE A 121 -5.63 -13.31 7.37
N GLU A 122 -4.81 -12.76 6.46
CA GLU A 122 -3.87 -11.71 6.79
C GLU A 122 -4.58 -10.42 7.23
N HIS A 123 -5.72 -10.10 6.62
CA HIS A 123 -6.50 -8.91 6.99
C HIS A 123 -7.02 -9.03 8.42
N ALA A 124 -7.63 -10.17 8.75
CA ALA A 124 -8.14 -10.45 10.09
C ALA A 124 -7.01 -10.48 11.13
N PHE A 125 -5.91 -11.16 10.81
CA PHE A 125 -4.73 -11.23 11.66
C PHE A 125 -4.16 -9.84 11.95
N LEU A 126 -3.94 -9.01 10.92
CA LEU A 126 -3.41 -7.66 11.12
C LEU A 126 -4.38 -6.77 11.91
N ALA A 127 -5.69 -6.85 11.65
CA ALA A 127 -6.68 -6.10 12.40
C ALA A 127 -6.65 -6.47 13.89
N GLU A 128 -6.60 -7.77 14.20
CA GLU A 128 -6.49 -8.29 15.57
C GLU A 128 -5.20 -7.83 16.24
N GLN A 129 -4.05 -7.99 15.57
CA GLN A 129 -2.76 -7.58 16.13
C GLN A 129 -2.69 -6.07 16.33
N MET A 130 -3.26 -5.26 15.45
CA MET A 130 -3.36 -3.81 15.62
C MET A 130 -4.38 -3.40 16.69
N GLY A 131 -5.32 -4.27 17.06
CA GLY A 131 -6.42 -3.94 17.96
C GLY A 131 -7.43 -2.97 17.32
N VAL A 132 -7.69 -3.10 16.03
CA VAL A 132 -8.64 -2.27 15.26
C VAL A 132 -9.77 -3.11 14.69
N GLU A 133 -10.90 -2.47 14.40
CA GLU A 133 -12.05 -3.14 13.80
C GLU A 133 -11.75 -3.59 12.37
N LEU A 134 -12.05 -4.85 12.07
CA LEU A 134 -12.09 -5.40 10.72
C LEU A 134 -13.48 -5.14 10.13
N VAL A 135 -13.56 -4.34 9.07
CA VAL A 135 -14.83 -3.88 8.50
C VAL A 135 -14.92 -4.20 7.01
N GLU A 136 -16.14 -4.45 6.53
CA GLU A 136 -16.47 -4.50 5.10
C GLU A 136 -17.13 -3.18 4.65
N GLY A 137 -17.27 -2.98 3.33
CA GLY A 137 -17.81 -1.73 2.78
C GLY A 137 -19.20 -1.37 3.32
N GLN A 138 -20.04 -2.36 3.59
CA GLN A 138 -21.40 -2.19 4.12
C GLN A 138 -21.46 -1.69 5.58
N ASP A 139 -20.39 -1.91 6.35
CA ASP A 139 -20.28 -1.46 7.74
C ASP A 139 -19.96 0.03 7.82
N LEU A 140 -19.49 0.61 6.71
CA LEU A 140 -19.14 2.02 6.59
C LEU A 140 -20.18 2.78 5.76
N PHE A 141 -20.30 4.08 6.02
CA PHE A 141 -21.06 5.00 5.19
C PHE A 141 -20.49 6.41 5.24
N VAL A 142 -20.77 7.21 4.21
CA VAL A 142 -20.34 8.61 4.12
C VAL A 142 -21.51 9.54 4.35
N GLN A 143 -21.33 10.53 5.22
CA GLN A 143 -22.27 11.61 5.47
C GLN A 143 -21.52 12.92 5.66
N ASN A 144 -21.90 13.97 4.92
CA ASN A 144 -21.24 15.28 4.95
C ASN A 144 -19.72 15.18 4.76
N ASP A 145 -19.30 14.40 3.76
CA ASP A 145 -17.90 14.11 3.42
C ASP A 145 -17.06 13.51 4.56
N LYS A 146 -17.70 12.90 5.56
CA LYS A 146 -17.04 12.18 6.66
C LYS A 146 -17.47 10.72 6.65
N VAL A 147 -16.53 9.83 6.98
CA VAL A 147 -16.77 8.40 7.03
C VAL A 147 -17.20 8.00 8.44
N TYR A 148 -18.19 7.13 8.53
CA TYR A 148 -18.72 6.58 9.77
C TYR A 148 -18.84 5.06 9.68
N MET A 149 -18.55 4.39 10.79
CA MET A 149 -18.79 2.98 11.02
C MET A 149 -20.12 2.80 11.75
N ARG A 150 -20.92 1.82 11.34
CA ARG A 150 -22.17 1.44 12.00
C ARG A 150 -21.85 0.65 13.26
N THR A 151 -22.34 1.10 14.41
CA THR A 151 -22.26 0.34 15.67
C THR A 151 -23.63 0.25 16.32
N THR A 152 -23.78 -0.65 17.30
CA THR A 152 -25.02 -0.80 18.07
C THR A 152 -25.35 0.43 18.94
N GLN A 153 -24.33 1.22 19.30
CA GLN A 153 -24.49 2.42 20.15
C GLN A 153 -24.64 3.72 19.35
N GLY A 154 -24.58 3.64 18.02
CA GLY A 154 -24.61 4.80 17.12
C GLY A 154 -23.49 4.76 16.09
N SER A 155 -23.46 5.74 15.20
CA SER A 155 -22.39 5.85 14.21
C SER A 155 -21.11 6.38 14.84
N GLN A 156 -20.00 5.66 14.69
CA GLN A 156 -18.69 6.10 15.12
C GLN A 156 -17.94 6.71 13.93
N ARG A 157 -17.39 7.93 14.07
CA ARG A 157 -16.59 8.54 13.01
C ARG A 157 -15.29 7.76 12.83
N VAL A 158 -14.95 7.45 11.58
CA VAL A 158 -13.69 6.82 11.19
C VAL A 158 -12.75 7.87 10.62
N ASP A 159 -11.51 7.88 11.10
CA ASP A 159 -10.48 8.84 10.72
C ASP A 159 -9.42 8.23 9.81
N ILE A 160 -9.12 6.94 10.01
CA ILE A 160 -8.10 6.20 9.27
C ILE A 160 -8.71 4.88 8.79
N ILE A 161 -8.52 4.59 7.51
CA ILE A 161 -8.86 3.30 6.91
C ILE A 161 -7.59 2.69 6.34
N TYR A 162 -7.12 1.62 6.98
CA TYR A 162 -6.13 0.73 6.37
C TYR A 162 -6.87 -0.18 5.37
N ARG A 163 -6.77 0.16 4.08
CA ARG A 163 -7.54 -0.51 3.04
C ARG A 163 -6.79 -1.72 2.49
N ARG A 164 -7.52 -2.82 2.31
CA ARG A 164 -7.08 -4.05 1.62
C ARG A 164 -7.91 -4.32 0.37
N ILE A 165 -8.43 -3.25 -0.23
CA ILE A 165 -9.23 -3.25 -1.45
C ILE A 165 -8.54 -2.33 -2.47
N ASP A 166 -8.47 -2.78 -3.72
CA ASP A 166 -7.94 -2.00 -4.85
C ASP A 166 -8.78 -0.75 -5.13
N ASP A 167 -8.13 0.30 -5.64
CA ASP A 167 -8.74 1.60 -5.91
C ASP A 167 -10.06 1.49 -6.67
N ASP A 168 -10.09 0.66 -7.72
CA ASP A 168 -11.23 0.51 -8.61
C ASP A 168 -12.52 0.08 -7.90
N PHE A 169 -12.39 -0.61 -6.77
CA PHE A 169 -13.53 -1.18 -6.04
C PHE A 169 -13.90 -0.37 -4.78
N LEU A 170 -13.12 0.64 -4.41
CA LEU A 170 -13.30 1.35 -3.13
C LEU A 170 -14.51 2.28 -3.10
N ASP A 171 -14.93 2.84 -4.23
CA ASP A 171 -16.06 3.76 -4.29
C ASP A 171 -16.82 3.62 -5.61
N PRO A 172 -18.03 3.03 -5.62
CA PRO A 172 -18.81 2.87 -6.84
C PRO A 172 -19.33 4.19 -7.43
N LYS A 173 -19.24 5.32 -6.70
CA LYS A 173 -19.57 6.64 -7.24
C LYS A 173 -18.42 7.25 -8.04
N ALA A 174 -17.17 6.92 -7.68
CA ALA A 174 -15.97 7.48 -8.30
C ALA A 174 -15.32 6.52 -9.32
N PHE A 175 -15.38 5.21 -9.08
CA PHE A 175 -14.66 4.20 -9.83
C PHE A 175 -15.62 3.18 -10.48
N ARG A 176 -15.48 1.88 -10.19
CA ARG A 176 -16.35 0.83 -10.75
C ARG A 176 -17.74 0.88 -10.13
N LYS A 177 -18.74 1.28 -10.92
CA LYS A 177 -20.15 1.40 -10.51
C LYS A 177 -20.78 0.08 -10.03
N ASP A 178 -20.26 -1.05 -10.49
CA ASP A 178 -20.71 -2.39 -10.12
C ASP A 178 -19.97 -2.96 -8.90
N SER A 179 -19.06 -2.20 -8.27
CA SER A 179 -18.43 -2.63 -7.03
C SER A 179 -19.45 -2.75 -5.90
N LEU A 180 -19.44 -3.92 -5.24
CA LEU A 180 -20.27 -4.23 -4.08
C LEU A 180 -19.49 -4.18 -2.75
N ILE A 181 -18.17 -4.02 -2.81
CA ILE A 181 -17.26 -4.11 -1.65
C ILE A 181 -16.74 -2.73 -1.19
N GLY A 182 -17.04 -1.68 -1.95
CA GLY A 182 -16.64 -0.31 -1.66
C GLY A 182 -17.59 0.44 -0.74
N VAL A 183 -17.25 1.70 -0.46
CA VAL A 183 -18.03 2.63 0.34
C VAL A 183 -18.43 3.83 -0.53
N PRO A 184 -19.71 3.99 -0.89
CA PRO A 184 -20.15 5.07 -1.78
C PRO A 184 -19.86 6.47 -1.22
N GLY A 185 -19.06 7.27 -1.94
CA GLY A 185 -18.65 8.62 -1.54
C GLY A 185 -17.34 8.69 -0.73
N LEU A 186 -16.63 7.56 -0.57
CA LEU A 186 -15.35 7.52 0.13
C LEU A 186 -14.29 8.37 -0.54
N ALA A 187 -14.26 8.42 -1.87
CA ALA A 187 -13.30 9.24 -2.60
C ALA A 187 -13.52 10.73 -2.29
N ASP A 188 -14.77 11.17 -2.14
CA ASP A 188 -15.13 12.56 -1.83
C ASP A 188 -14.67 12.93 -0.41
N ALA A 189 -14.91 12.04 0.56
CA ALA A 189 -14.43 12.21 1.94
C ALA A 189 -12.90 12.28 2.03
N TYR A 190 -12.20 11.44 1.25
CA TYR A 190 -10.75 11.47 1.15
C TYR A 190 -10.25 12.78 0.51
N ARG A 191 -10.85 13.23 -0.60
CA ARG A 191 -10.53 14.50 -1.26
C ARG A 191 -10.77 15.71 -0.38
N ALA A 192 -11.80 15.67 0.47
CA ALA A 192 -12.06 16.71 1.48
C ALA A 192 -11.05 16.67 2.65
N GLY A 193 -10.16 15.67 2.71
CA GLY A 193 -9.17 15.51 3.77
C GLY A 193 -9.78 15.10 5.11
N ASN A 194 -10.96 14.46 5.09
CA ASN A 194 -11.72 14.05 6.27
C ASN A 194 -11.45 12.62 6.73
N VAL A 195 -10.73 11.83 5.91
CA VAL A 195 -10.29 10.45 6.20
C VAL A 195 -8.92 10.21 5.57
N LEU A 196 -8.05 9.52 6.29
CA LEU A 196 -6.78 9.00 5.77
C LEU A 196 -7.01 7.59 5.20
N LEU A 197 -6.57 7.36 3.97
CA LEU A 197 -6.55 6.04 3.35
C LEU A 197 -5.11 5.55 3.30
N ALA A 198 -4.84 4.38 3.88
CA ALA A 198 -3.54 3.73 3.85
C ALA A 198 -3.63 2.45 3.00
N ASN A 199 -2.91 2.31 1.88
CA ASN A 199 -2.22 3.37 1.15
C ASN A 199 -3.18 4.37 0.51
N ALA A 200 -2.67 5.53 0.07
CA ALA A 200 -3.47 6.52 -0.64
C ALA A 200 -4.03 5.94 -1.95
N LEU A 201 -5.07 6.58 -2.48
CA LEU A 201 -5.57 6.25 -3.82
C LEU A 201 -4.57 6.72 -4.88
N GLY A 202 -4.47 6.01 -6.00
CA GLY A 202 -3.64 6.37 -7.15
C GLY A 202 -2.16 6.02 -7.05
N THR A 203 -1.74 5.26 -6.04
CA THR A 203 -0.32 4.84 -5.89
C THR A 203 0.14 3.89 -6.99
N GLY A 204 -0.78 3.19 -7.66
CA GLY A 204 -0.45 2.21 -8.70
C GLY A 204 0.32 2.78 -9.90
N VAL A 205 0.23 4.08 -10.17
CA VAL A 205 1.05 4.71 -11.23
C VAL A 205 2.55 4.64 -10.92
N ALA A 206 2.92 4.60 -9.63
CA ALA A 206 4.31 4.57 -9.19
C ALA A 206 4.90 3.14 -9.18
N ASP A 207 4.06 2.12 -8.99
CA ASP A 207 4.49 0.71 -8.95
C ASP A 207 4.26 -0.05 -10.26
N ASP A 208 3.69 0.63 -11.26
CA ASP A 208 3.52 0.05 -12.58
C ASP A 208 4.88 -0.30 -13.23
N LYS A 209 4.93 -1.43 -13.92
CA LYS A 209 6.14 -1.94 -14.60
C LYS A 209 6.73 -0.94 -15.59
N SER A 210 5.88 -0.11 -16.18
CA SER A 210 6.30 0.91 -17.12
C SER A 210 6.97 2.11 -16.42
N THR A 211 6.68 2.34 -15.14
CA THR A 211 7.25 3.37 -14.28
C THR A 211 8.52 2.89 -13.56
N TYR A 212 8.57 1.60 -13.18
CA TYR A 212 9.71 0.96 -12.50
C TYR A 212 11.08 1.30 -13.10
N THR A 213 11.20 1.34 -14.43
CA THR A 213 12.47 1.64 -15.12
C THR A 213 13.02 3.05 -14.86
N TYR A 214 12.23 3.93 -14.25
CA TYR A 214 12.59 5.32 -13.96
C TYR A 214 12.88 5.60 -12.48
N VAL A 215 12.75 4.61 -11.59
CA VAL A 215 13.00 4.78 -10.15
C VAL A 215 14.42 5.29 -9.85
N PRO A 216 15.49 4.79 -10.52
CA PRO A 216 16.83 5.35 -10.36
C PRO A 216 16.94 6.85 -10.66
N GLU A 217 16.27 7.31 -11.73
CA GLU A 217 16.21 8.71 -12.10
C GLU A 217 15.34 9.53 -11.14
N MET A 218 14.28 8.95 -10.56
CA MET A 218 13.49 9.61 -9.52
C MET A 218 14.34 9.88 -8.28
N ILE A 219 15.13 8.91 -7.82
CA ILE A 219 16.05 9.07 -6.68
C ILE A 219 17.03 10.21 -6.97
N SER A 220 17.63 10.20 -8.16
CA SER A 220 18.57 11.25 -8.57
C SER A 220 17.90 12.64 -8.64
N PHE A 221 16.66 12.71 -9.11
CA PHE A 221 15.94 13.98 -9.26
C PHE A 221 15.43 14.55 -7.95
N TYR A 222 14.79 13.73 -7.11
CA TYR A 222 14.16 14.18 -5.86
C TYR A 222 15.14 14.29 -4.69
N LEU A 223 16.14 13.40 -4.62
CA LEU A 223 17.10 13.35 -3.50
C LEU A 223 18.48 13.89 -3.89
N GLY A 224 18.81 13.97 -5.18
CA GLY A 224 20.17 14.33 -5.62
C GLY A 224 21.19 13.23 -5.33
N GLU A 225 20.72 12.00 -5.06
CA GLU A 225 21.54 10.88 -4.60
C GLU A 225 21.68 9.80 -5.68
N LYS A 226 22.68 8.92 -5.50
CA LYS A 226 22.79 7.70 -6.30
C LYS A 226 21.97 6.59 -5.63
N PRO A 227 21.20 5.79 -6.38
CA PRO A 227 20.49 4.64 -5.84
C PRO A 227 21.44 3.68 -5.11
N LEU A 228 21.10 3.32 -3.87
CA LEU A 228 21.85 2.33 -3.08
C LEU A 228 21.58 0.91 -3.58
N LEU A 229 20.32 0.61 -3.90
CA LEU A 229 19.91 -0.64 -4.52
C LEU A 229 19.77 -0.44 -6.03
N LYS A 230 20.13 -1.48 -6.80
CA LYS A 230 20.03 -1.47 -8.25
C LYS A 230 18.68 -2.02 -8.70
N ASN A 231 18.12 -1.49 -9.77
CA ASN A 231 17.04 -2.15 -10.49
C ASN A 231 17.60 -3.22 -11.42
N VAL A 232 16.81 -4.26 -11.68
CA VAL A 232 17.11 -5.20 -12.76
C VAL A 232 16.87 -4.52 -14.11
N ASP A 233 17.74 -4.79 -15.07
CA ASP A 233 17.58 -4.32 -16.45
C ASP A 233 16.26 -4.82 -17.04
N THR A 234 15.28 -3.93 -17.07
CA THR A 234 13.91 -4.23 -17.49
C THR A 234 13.60 -3.50 -18.79
N TYR A 235 13.26 -4.29 -19.80
CA TYR A 235 13.11 -3.84 -21.18
C TYR A 235 11.66 -3.48 -21.49
N CYS A 236 11.37 -2.18 -21.60
CA CYS A 236 10.06 -1.70 -22.04
C CYS A 236 9.91 -1.84 -23.57
N TYR A 237 9.05 -2.76 -24.03
CA TYR A 237 8.83 -3.05 -25.46
C TYR A 237 8.30 -1.84 -26.28
N GLN A 238 7.66 -0.87 -25.61
CA GLN A 238 7.16 0.35 -26.24
C GLN A 238 8.28 1.34 -26.62
N LYS A 239 9.50 1.18 -26.09
CA LYS A 239 10.68 1.92 -26.54
C LYS A 239 11.22 1.26 -27.82
N ARG A 240 11.26 2.01 -28.94
CA ARG A 240 11.65 1.51 -30.29
C ARG A 240 12.95 0.71 -30.34
N MET A 241 13.96 1.06 -29.54
CA MET A 241 15.25 0.35 -29.49
C MET A 241 15.17 -1.02 -28.80
N THR A 242 14.22 -1.20 -27.88
CA THR A 242 14.07 -2.41 -27.09
C THR A 242 13.49 -3.57 -27.91
N SER A 243 12.54 -3.27 -28.79
CA SER A 243 11.89 -4.26 -29.65
C SER A 243 12.91 -4.99 -30.54
N SER A 244 13.92 -4.28 -31.08
CA SER A 244 15.00 -4.90 -31.87
C SER A 244 15.98 -5.73 -31.04
N MET A 245 16.25 -5.37 -29.78
CA MET A 245 17.17 -6.11 -28.90
C MET A 245 16.55 -7.41 -28.39
N VAL A 246 15.28 -7.36 -27.99
CA VAL A 246 14.54 -8.56 -27.51
C VAL A 246 14.31 -9.55 -28.67
N LEU A 247 13.98 -9.06 -29.87
CA LEU A 247 13.75 -9.91 -31.04
C LEU A 247 15.04 -10.40 -31.72
N GLY A 248 16.17 -9.70 -31.52
CA GLY A 248 17.47 -10.05 -32.12
C GLY A 248 18.32 -11.04 -31.33
N SER A 249 17.93 -11.36 -30.08
CA SER A 249 18.74 -12.16 -29.16
C SER A 249 18.28 -13.62 -28.98
N TYR A 250 17.23 -14.03 -29.69
CA TYR A 250 16.64 -15.36 -29.56
C TYR A 250 16.37 -16.02 -30.93
N TRP A 251 17.35 -16.14 -31.81
CA TRP A 251 17.30 -17.17 -32.87
C TRP A 251 18.72 -17.44 -33.41
N PRO A 252 19.33 -18.61 -33.15
CA PRO A 252 20.38 -19.13 -34.03
C PRO A 252 19.79 -19.55 -35.39
#